data_AF-A0A2P4XQH4-F1
#
_entry.id   AF-A0A2P4XQH4-F1
#
_cell.length_a   1.000
_cell.length_b   1.000
_cell.length_c   1.000
_cell.angle_alpha   90.00
_cell.angle_beta   90.00
_cell.angle_gamma   90.00
#
_symmetry.space_group_name_H-M   'P 1'
#
loop_
_entity.id
_entity.type
_entity.pdbx_description
1 polymer ?
#
loop_
_entity_poly.entity_id
_entity_poly.type
_entity_poly.pdbx_seq_one_letter_code
_entity_poly.pdbx_strand_id
1 'polypeptide(L)'
;MTIGGGFTANVTVEQYEDALQNVQDANVSESLELLSKLSLKRYEFKYDTVAGRTTVLGVLGPELRTVAPEVVQVLPERFVFDRDGRGRIALQDFHVVDKDALYMHNLGATQQLIRSFRRQEEEILALRQLTIVQEMKIEELQGYLEQEASAQLVEKRLIAEAEVKKTEKLIEEAAVRGKEERKTLDLKRDHELRVENEKHALEKKRMQEEDAARRDQNRDLVQLQEESNIRIERARRETEEVLKEKQLAADHARALLERNTTLEKAAIDVEGRIRQQRANQDIEMAQLQQRLEADRVKLMQALQSTFDNLGQGVS
;
A
#
# COMPACT_ATOMS: atom_id res chain seq x y z
N MET A 1 63.54 -91.01 -108.05
CA MET A 1 62.59 -89.87 -107.97
C MET A 1 61.71 -90.10 -106.75
N THR A 2 62.15 -89.66 -105.58
CA THR A 2 61.81 -88.37 -104.92
C THR A 2 60.34 -88.24 -104.51
N ILE A 3 60.09 -88.72 -103.28
CA ILE A 3 59.42 -88.07 -102.14
C ILE A 3 58.03 -87.46 -102.41
N GLY A 4 57.01 -88.20 -101.98
CA GLY A 4 55.69 -87.67 -101.61
C GLY A 4 55.34 -88.17 -100.21
N GLY A 5 56.08 -87.71 -99.19
CA GLY A 5 55.76 -87.97 -97.79
C GLY A 5 54.56 -87.13 -97.36
N GLY A 6 53.36 -87.69 -97.48
CA GLY A 6 52.15 -87.10 -96.91
C GLY A 6 52.22 -87.18 -95.38
N PHE A 7 52.34 -86.03 -94.72
CA PHE A 7 52.09 -85.92 -93.29
C PHE A 7 50.60 -86.16 -93.03
N THR A 8 50.21 -87.40 -92.71
CA THR A 8 48.93 -87.66 -92.03
C THR A 8 49.16 -87.38 -90.56
N ALA A 9 48.84 -86.16 -90.11
CA ALA A 9 48.81 -85.85 -88.69
C ALA A 9 47.76 -86.75 -88.03
N ASN A 10 48.17 -87.55 -87.04
CA ASN A 10 47.25 -88.26 -86.16
C ASN A 10 46.45 -87.20 -85.37
N VAL A 11 45.20 -86.97 -85.77
CA VAL A 11 44.30 -86.05 -85.06
C VAL A 11 43.63 -86.83 -83.94
N THR A 12 43.91 -86.44 -82.70
CA THR A 12 43.15 -86.91 -81.54
C THR A 12 41.80 -86.18 -81.53
N VAL A 13 40.72 -86.95 -81.48
CA VAL A 13 39.35 -86.41 -81.39
C VAL A 13 38.87 -86.61 -79.96
N GLU A 14 38.61 -85.52 -79.24
CA GLU A 14 38.02 -85.50 -77.91
C GLU A 14 36.65 -84.82 -77.97
N GLN A 15 35.74 -85.19 -77.07
CA GLN A 15 34.47 -84.47 -76.92
C GLN A 15 34.73 -83.11 -76.28
N TYR A 16 33.93 -82.12 -76.63
CA TYR A 16 34.12 -80.76 -76.12
C TYR A 16 34.02 -80.68 -74.59
N GLU A 17 33.11 -81.42 -73.96
CA GLU A 17 32.97 -81.46 -72.50
C GLU A 17 34.22 -82.05 -71.83
N ASP A 18 34.81 -83.08 -72.43
CA ASP A 18 36.03 -83.74 -71.93
C ASP A 18 37.28 -82.86 -72.09
N ALA A 19 37.23 -81.88 -72.99
CA ALA A 19 38.28 -80.87 -73.17
C ALA A 19 38.24 -79.77 -72.09
N LEU A 20 37.19 -79.72 -71.25
CA LEU A 20 37.06 -78.76 -70.16
C LEU A 20 37.50 -79.36 -68.83
N GLN A 21 38.20 -78.57 -68.03
CA GLN A 21 38.63 -78.97 -66.69
C GLN A 21 38.25 -77.89 -65.68
N ASN A 22 37.89 -78.31 -64.45
CA ASN A 22 37.58 -77.41 -63.33
C ASN A 22 36.44 -76.41 -63.59
N VAL A 23 35.38 -76.83 -64.28
CA VAL A 23 34.20 -75.98 -64.53
C VAL A 23 33.49 -75.66 -63.22
N GLN A 24 33.35 -74.37 -62.91
CA GLN A 24 32.69 -73.85 -61.72
C GLN A 24 31.84 -72.62 -62.08
N ASP A 25 30.89 -72.27 -61.22
CA ASP A 25 30.12 -71.04 -61.38
C ASP A 25 31.05 -69.80 -61.30
N ALA A 26 30.88 -68.88 -62.25
CA ALA A 26 31.69 -67.66 -62.29
C ALA A 26 31.35 -66.70 -61.15
N ASN A 27 32.37 -66.09 -60.54
CA ASN A 27 32.18 -64.99 -59.60
C ASN A 27 31.82 -63.70 -60.36
N VAL A 28 30.53 -63.49 -60.55
CA VAL A 28 29.99 -62.30 -61.23
C VAL A 28 30.27 -60.99 -60.48
N SER A 29 30.56 -61.04 -59.17
CA SER A 29 30.91 -59.85 -58.38
C SER A 29 32.31 -59.34 -58.72
N GLU A 30 33.27 -60.24 -58.88
CA GLU A 30 34.63 -59.89 -59.33
C GLU A 30 34.63 -59.30 -60.74
N SER A 31 33.77 -59.81 -61.62
CA SER A 31 33.57 -59.24 -62.96
C SER A 31 33.12 -57.78 -62.90
N LEU A 32 32.17 -57.44 -62.03
CA LEU A 32 31.74 -56.06 -61.84
C LEU A 32 32.86 -55.18 -61.26
N GLU A 33 33.60 -55.70 -60.29
CA GLU A 33 34.74 -54.98 -59.68
C GLU A 33 35.83 -54.69 -60.72
N LEU A 34 36.19 -55.68 -61.54
CA LEU A 34 37.16 -55.54 -62.62
C LEU A 34 36.73 -54.45 -63.59
N LEU A 35 35.48 -54.50 -64.08
CA LEU A 35 34.98 -53.48 -65.01
C LEU A 35 34.93 -52.08 -64.40
N SER A 36 34.67 -51.96 -63.09
CA SER A 36 34.68 -50.67 -62.38
C SER A 36 36.06 -50.00 -62.37
N LYS A 37 37.14 -50.79 -62.50
CA LYS A 37 38.53 -50.33 -62.54
C LYS A 37 39.03 -50.06 -63.96
N LEU A 38 38.26 -50.39 -65.00
CA LEU A 38 38.68 -50.18 -66.39
C LEU A 38 38.63 -48.71 -66.78
N SER A 39 39.72 -48.22 -67.39
CA SER A 39 39.76 -46.90 -68.01
C SER A 39 39.49 -47.00 -69.51
N LEU A 40 38.31 -46.55 -69.94
CA LEU A 40 38.01 -46.40 -71.36
C LEU A 40 38.71 -45.16 -71.92
N LYS A 41 39.43 -45.35 -73.03
CA LYS A 41 40.15 -44.30 -73.74
C LYS A 41 39.60 -44.15 -75.16
N ARG A 42 39.72 -42.94 -75.68
CA ARG A 42 39.57 -42.65 -77.10
C ARG A 42 40.96 -42.44 -77.69
N TYR A 43 41.30 -43.18 -78.73
CA TYR A 43 42.61 -43.11 -79.36
C TYR A 43 42.56 -43.40 -80.85
N GLU A 44 43.64 -43.05 -81.55
CA GLU A 44 43.82 -43.26 -82.98
C GLU A 44 45.06 -44.11 -83.21
N PHE A 45 44.99 -45.08 -84.12
CA PHE A 45 46.15 -45.86 -84.50
C PHE A 45 46.98 -45.08 -85.52
N LYS A 46 48.23 -44.76 -85.15
CA LYS A 46 49.20 -44.12 -86.05
C LYS A 46 49.43 -44.92 -87.33
N TYR A 47 49.40 -46.25 -87.23
CA TYR A 47 49.60 -47.19 -88.33
C TYR A 47 48.39 -48.13 -88.44
N ASP A 48 47.22 -47.58 -88.82
CA ASP A 48 45.99 -48.36 -88.98
C ASP A 48 45.81 -48.86 -90.42
N THR A 49 45.52 -50.15 -90.61
CA THR A 49 45.23 -50.72 -91.92
C THR A 49 43.81 -50.41 -92.42
N VAL A 50 42.92 -49.86 -91.57
CA VAL A 50 41.51 -49.60 -91.92
C VAL A 50 41.24 -48.13 -92.22
N ALA A 51 41.11 -47.79 -93.51
CA ALA A 51 40.83 -46.43 -93.97
C ALA A 51 39.52 -45.86 -93.38
N GLY A 52 39.53 -44.58 -92.99
CA GLY A 52 38.34 -43.88 -92.48
C GLY A 52 38.06 -44.04 -90.98
N ARG A 53 38.81 -44.88 -90.26
CA ARG A 53 38.70 -44.99 -88.80
C ARG A 53 39.43 -43.82 -88.14
N THR A 54 38.68 -42.80 -87.72
CA THR A 54 39.24 -41.58 -87.13
C THR A 54 39.39 -41.69 -85.62
N THR A 55 38.55 -42.41 -84.87
CA THR A 55 38.74 -42.55 -83.41
C THR A 55 38.15 -43.86 -82.91
N VAL A 56 38.91 -44.59 -82.10
CA VAL A 56 38.50 -45.85 -81.47
C VAL A 56 38.26 -45.62 -79.98
N LEU A 57 37.14 -46.16 -79.47
CA LEU A 57 36.91 -46.32 -78.03
C LEU A 57 37.40 -47.70 -77.62
N GLY A 58 38.23 -47.78 -76.58
CA GLY A 58 38.70 -49.06 -76.06
C GLY A 58 39.57 -48.90 -74.82
N VAL A 59 40.15 -50.01 -74.39
CA VAL A 59 41.11 -50.06 -73.28
C VAL A 59 42.53 -50.15 -73.84
N LEU A 60 43.50 -49.59 -73.11
CA LEU A 60 44.91 -49.70 -73.46
C LEU A 60 45.50 -50.94 -72.79
N GLY A 61 46.19 -51.77 -73.58
CA GLY A 61 46.77 -53.03 -73.11
C GLY A 61 47.68 -52.91 -71.87
N PRO A 62 48.61 -51.94 -71.80
CA PRO A 62 49.44 -51.74 -70.60
C PRO A 62 48.63 -51.42 -69.34
N GLU A 63 47.60 -50.57 -69.45
CA GLU A 63 46.73 -50.22 -68.32
C GLU A 63 45.88 -51.41 -67.90
N LEU A 64 45.24 -52.08 -68.87
CA LEU A 64 44.42 -53.27 -68.61
C LEU A 64 45.23 -54.37 -67.92
N ARG A 65 46.49 -54.58 -68.33
CA ARG A 65 47.36 -55.60 -67.74
C ARG A 65 47.61 -55.40 -66.25
N THR A 66 47.55 -54.17 -65.74
CA THR A 66 47.68 -53.90 -64.30
C THR A 66 46.46 -54.34 -63.49
N VAL A 67 45.29 -54.38 -64.14
CA VAL A 67 44.01 -54.71 -63.50
C VAL A 67 43.62 -56.16 -63.75
N ALA A 68 43.87 -56.66 -64.96
CA ALA A 68 43.42 -57.96 -65.47
C ALA A 68 44.49 -58.53 -66.43
N PRO A 69 45.63 -59.01 -65.89
CA PRO A 69 46.76 -59.50 -66.69
C PRO A 69 46.41 -60.70 -67.58
N GLU A 70 45.49 -61.56 -67.14
CA GLU A 70 45.00 -62.75 -67.84
C GLU A 70 44.32 -62.43 -69.17
N VAL A 71 43.79 -61.20 -69.30
CA VAL A 71 43.05 -60.73 -70.48
C VAL A 71 43.96 -60.04 -71.50
N VAL A 72 45.26 -59.97 -71.22
CA VAL A 72 46.25 -59.27 -72.05
C VAL A 72 47.42 -60.19 -72.40
N GLN A 73 47.51 -60.56 -73.66
CA GLN A 73 48.67 -61.25 -74.21
C GLN A 73 49.69 -60.25 -74.73
N VAL A 74 50.96 -60.40 -74.34
CA VAL A 74 52.04 -59.55 -74.87
C VAL A 74 52.83 -60.33 -75.92
N LEU A 75 52.86 -59.81 -77.14
CA LEU A 75 53.68 -60.35 -78.21
C LEU A 75 55.01 -59.59 -78.26
N PRO A 76 56.16 -60.29 -78.37
CA PRO A 76 57.47 -59.63 -78.46
C PRO A 76 57.54 -58.68 -79.67
N GLU A 77 56.93 -59.07 -80.78
CA GLU A 77 56.90 -58.29 -82.02
C GLU A 77 55.59 -58.52 -82.78
N ARG A 78 55.02 -57.42 -83.30
CA ARG A 78 53.89 -57.43 -84.24
C ARG A 78 54.21 -56.51 -85.40
N PHE A 79 54.03 -57.00 -86.62
CA PHE A 79 54.28 -56.19 -87.80
C PHE A 79 53.00 -55.52 -88.31
N VAL A 80 53.11 -54.23 -88.59
CA VAL A 80 52.05 -53.41 -89.22
C VAL A 80 52.61 -52.73 -90.47
N PHE A 81 51.72 -52.33 -91.38
CA PHE A 81 52.10 -51.66 -92.61
C PHE A 81 51.76 -50.18 -92.54
N ASP A 82 52.68 -49.33 -93.00
CA ASP A 82 52.44 -47.90 -93.11
C ASP A 82 51.48 -47.58 -94.26
N ARG A 83 50.59 -46.60 -94.06
CA ARG A 83 49.70 -46.09 -95.12
C ARG A 83 50.48 -45.35 -96.20
N ASP A 84 51.59 -44.73 -95.83
CA ASP A 84 52.42 -43.91 -96.72
C ASP A 84 53.43 -44.74 -97.54
N GLY A 85 53.33 -46.08 -97.50
CA GLY A 85 54.18 -46.97 -98.30
C GLY A 85 55.62 -47.14 -97.80
N ARG A 86 55.94 -46.70 -96.57
CA ARG A 86 57.29 -46.77 -95.97
C ARG A 86 57.75 -48.17 -95.52
N GLY A 87 57.01 -49.22 -95.88
CA GLY A 87 57.37 -50.61 -95.59
C GLY A 87 56.79 -51.15 -94.29
N ARG A 88 57.33 -52.30 -93.85
CA ARG A 88 56.86 -53.08 -92.70
C ARG A 88 57.45 -52.51 -91.40
N ILE A 89 56.59 -52.12 -90.46
CA ILE A 89 56.96 -51.58 -89.15
C ILE A 89 56.83 -52.67 -88.10
N ALA A 90 57.88 -52.87 -87.30
CA ALA A 90 57.86 -53.76 -86.15
C ALA A 90 57.44 -53.00 -84.89
N LEU A 91 56.32 -53.40 -84.28
CA LEU A 91 55.90 -52.94 -82.96
C LEU A 91 56.42 -53.94 -81.92
N GLN A 92 57.25 -53.45 -81.00
CA GLN A 92 57.76 -54.23 -79.88
C GLN A 92 56.76 -54.23 -78.71
N ASP A 93 56.76 -55.29 -77.91
CA ASP A 93 55.90 -55.44 -76.73
C ASP A 93 54.41 -55.14 -77.03
N PHE A 94 53.90 -55.72 -78.12
CA PHE A 94 52.55 -55.45 -78.59
C PHE A 94 51.52 -56.16 -77.72
N HIS A 95 50.71 -55.38 -77.00
CA HIS A 95 49.68 -55.89 -76.11
C HIS A 95 48.40 -56.18 -76.91
N VAL A 96 48.05 -57.46 -77.00
CA VAL A 96 46.80 -57.96 -77.57
C VAL A 96 45.80 -58.15 -76.43
N VAL A 97 44.66 -57.48 -76.53
CA VAL A 97 43.57 -57.60 -75.56
C VAL A 97 42.62 -58.71 -76.03
N ASP A 98 42.32 -59.65 -75.15
CA ASP A 98 41.28 -60.65 -75.36
C ASP A 98 39.90 -60.00 -75.17
N LYS A 99 39.24 -59.74 -76.30
CA LYS A 99 37.93 -59.08 -76.31
C LYS A 99 36.81 -60.01 -75.85
N ASP A 100 36.97 -61.31 -76.05
CA ASP A 100 35.94 -62.29 -75.71
C ASP A 100 35.92 -62.48 -74.19
N ALA A 101 37.09 -62.55 -73.56
CA ALA A 101 37.19 -62.57 -72.10
C ALA A 101 36.66 -61.28 -71.44
N LEU A 102 36.98 -60.09 -71.97
CA LEU A 102 36.38 -58.83 -71.50
C LEU A 102 34.86 -58.81 -71.68
N TYR A 103 34.35 -59.35 -72.78
CA TYR A 103 32.92 -59.46 -73.03
C TYR A 103 32.24 -60.40 -72.02
N MET A 104 32.87 -61.51 -71.66
CA MET A 104 32.34 -62.41 -70.61
C MET A 104 32.32 -61.75 -69.23
N HIS A 105 33.33 -60.94 -68.88
CA HIS A 105 33.26 -60.11 -67.67
C HIS A 105 32.13 -59.08 -67.74
N ASN A 106 31.85 -58.50 -68.91
CA ASN A 106 30.70 -57.62 -69.11
C ASN A 106 29.36 -58.32 -68.84
N LEU A 107 29.20 -59.55 -69.35
CA LEU A 107 28.01 -60.37 -69.08
C LEU A 107 27.87 -60.66 -67.58
N GLY A 108 28.95 -61.08 -66.92
CA GLY A 108 28.95 -61.33 -65.47
C GLY A 108 28.60 -60.09 -64.66
N ALA A 109 29.22 -58.95 -64.96
CA ALA A 109 28.91 -57.69 -64.30
C ALA A 109 27.46 -57.25 -64.51
N THR A 110 26.92 -57.42 -65.73
CA THR A 110 25.52 -57.11 -66.03
C THR A 110 24.57 -58.00 -65.22
N GLN A 111 24.88 -59.30 -65.09
CA GLN A 111 24.12 -60.21 -64.23
C GLN A 111 24.15 -59.77 -62.76
N GLN A 112 25.32 -59.35 -62.26
CA GLN A 112 25.46 -58.85 -60.89
C GLN A 112 24.69 -57.54 -60.65
N LEU A 113 24.66 -56.64 -61.64
CA LEU A 113 23.86 -55.42 -61.59
C LEU A 113 22.36 -55.74 -61.56
N ILE A 114 21.89 -56.68 -62.37
CA ILE A 114 20.48 -57.13 -62.36
C ILE A 114 20.10 -57.69 -60.98
N ARG A 115 20.97 -58.52 -60.38
CA ARG A 115 20.75 -59.08 -59.03
C ARG A 115 20.68 -57.96 -57.98
N SER A 116 21.62 -57.03 -58.04
CA SER A 116 21.68 -55.90 -57.11
C SER A 116 20.47 -54.99 -57.22
N PHE A 117 20.03 -54.71 -58.45
CA PHE A 117 18.86 -53.88 -58.73
C PHE A 117 17.58 -54.52 -58.19
N ARG A 118 17.34 -55.81 -58.46
CA ARG A 118 16.17 -56.53 -57.92
C ARG A 118 16.14 -56.52 -56.39
N ARG A 119 17.30 -56.76 -55.75
CA ARG A 119 17.42 -56.69 -54.29
C ARG A 119 17.09 -55.29 -53.77
N GLN A 120 17.56 -54.25 -54.43
CA GLN A 120 17.24 -52.87 -54.06
C GLN A 120 15.75 -52.55 -54.23
N GLU A 121 15.10 -53.05 -55.29
CA GLU A 121 13.65 -52.90 -55.48
C GLU A 121 12.86 -53.57 -54.33
N GLU A 122 13.27 -54.78 -53.92
CA GLU A 122 12.68 -55.48 -52.77
C GLU A 122 12.88 -54.71 -51.46
N GLU A 123 14.08 -54.19 -51.21
CA GLU A 123 14.39 -53.37 -50.02
C GLU A 123 13.55 -52.07 -50.01
N ILE A 124 13.41 -51.39 -51.15
CA ILE A 124 12.58 -50.18 -51.28
C ILE A 124 11.11 -50.49 -51.00
N LEU A 125 10.59 -51.61 -51.52
CA LEU A 125 9.21 -52.03 -51.25
C LEU A 125 8.99 -52.32 -49.76
N ALA A 126 9.93 -53.01 -49.12
CA ALA A 126 9.88 -53.28 -47.68
C ALA A 126 9.90 -51.98 -46.85
N LEU A 127 10.76 -51.02 -47.21
CA LEU A 127 10.81 -49.72 -46.53
C LEU A 127 9.52 -48.93 -46.69
N ARG A 128 8.91 -48.93 -47.89
CA ARG A 128 7.61 -48.28 -48.11
C ARG A 128 6.50 -48.88 -47.25
N GLN A 129 6.46 -50.20 -47.11
CA GLN A 129 5.50 -50.87 -46.23
C GLN A 129 5.71 -50.47 -44.76
N LEU A 130 6.97 -50.38 -44.32
CA LEU A 130 7.29 -49.94 -42.97
C LEU A 130 6.85 -48.48 -42.72
N THR A 131 7.06 -47.59 -43.69
CA THR A 131 6.61 -46.20 -43.60
C THR A 131 5.09 -46.12 -43.43
N ILE A 132 4.30 -46.88 -44.19
CA ILE A 132 2.85 -46.92 -44.05
C ILE A 132 2.44 -47.35 -42.62
N VAL A 133 3.07 -48.40 -42.08
CA VAL A 133 2.79 -48.88 -40.72
C VAL A 133 3.14 -47.81 -39.67
N GLN A 134 4.23 -47.08 -39.87
CA GLN A 134 4.64 -46.00 -38.97
C GLN A 134 3.67 -44.81 -39.03
N GLU A 135 3.23 -44.42 -40.24
CA GLU A 135 2.23 -43.36 -40.44
C GLU A 135 0.93 -43.70 -39.72
N MET A 136 0.43 -44.94 -39.88
CA MET A 136 -0.75 -45.40 -39.14
C MET A 136 -0.57 -45.30 -37.62
N LYS A 137 0.62 -45.63 -37.10
CA LYS A 137 0.88 -45.52 -35.66
C LYS A 137 0.94 -44.08 -35.17
N ILE A 138 1.49 -43.18 -35.99
CA ILE A 138 1.52 -41.74 -35.70
C ILE A 138 0.10 -41.19 -35.65
N GLU A 139 -0.75 -41.52 -36.62
CA GLU A 139 -2.16 -41.11 -36.65
C GLU A 139 -2.91 -41.63 -35.40
N GLU A 140 -2.71 -42.89 -35.02
CA GLU A 140 -3.30 -43.47 -33.81
C GLU A 140 -2.88 -42.70 -32.54
N LEU A 141 -1.59 -42.40 -32.39
CA LEU A 141 -1.06 -41.64 -31.26
C LEU A 141 -1.56 -40.19 -31.23
N GLN A 142 -1.68 -39.54 -32.39
CA GLN A 142 -2.28 -38.23 -32.50
C GLN A 142 -3.74 -38.24 -32.05
N GLY A 143 -4.51 -39.25 -32.47
CA GLY A 143 -5.89 -39.44 -32.01
C GLY A 143 -6.00 -39.59 -30.49
N TYR A 144 -5.12 -40.36 -29.86
CA TYR A 144 -5.08 -40.47 -28.40
C TYR A 144 -4.72 -39.14 -27.71
N LEU A 145 -3.74 -38.42 -28.24
CA LEU A 145 -3.32 -37.15 -27.67
C LEU A 145 -4.43 -36.09 -27.76
N GLU A 146 -5.17 -36.04 -28.87
CA GLU A 146 -6.31 -35.14 -29.02
C GLU A 146 -7.44 -35.48 -28.05
N GLN A 147 -7.75 -36.77 -27.87
CA GLN A 147 -8.74 -37.22 -26.89
C GLN A 147 -8.31 -36.82 -25.47
N GLU A 148 -7.06 -37.05 -25.10
CA GLU A 148 -6.55 -36.70 -23.77
C GLU A 148 -6.54 -35.18 -23.55
N ALA A 149 -6.08 -34.40 -24.53
CA ALA A 149 -6.11 -32.95 -24.48
C ALA A 149 -7.54 -32.42 -24.31
N SER A 150 -8.51 -33.02 -25.01
CA SER A 150 -9.92 -32.66 -24.88
C SER A 150 -10.46 -32.97 -23.47
N ALA A 151 -10.13 -34.13 -22.90
CA ALA A 151 -10.53 -34.51 -21.56
C ALA A 151 -9.92 -33.57 -20.50
N GLN A 152 -8.62 -33.26 -20.61
CA GLN A 152 -7.95 -32.32 -19.71
C GLN A 152 -8.54 -30.91 -19.80
N LEU A 153 -8.95 -30.46 -20.99
CA LEU A 153 -9.63 -29.16 -21.15
C LEU A 153 -11.00 -29.14 -20.46
N VAL A 154 -11.76 -30.23 -20.55
CA VAL A 154 -13.05 -30.37 -19.85
C VAL A 154 -12.84 -30.35 -18.34
N GLU A 155 -11.87 -31.09 -17.81
CA GLU A 155 -11.53 -31.08 -16.38
C GLU A 155 -11.09 -29.69 -15.91
N LYS A 156 -10.22 -28.99 -16.66
CA LYS A 156 -9.81 -27.63 -16.33
C LYS A 156 -10.99 -26.66 -16.29
N ARG A 157 -11.95 -26.78 -17.21
CA ARG A 157 -13.19 -25.97 -17.19
C ARG A 157 -14.03 -26.26 -15.94
N LEU A 158 -14.22 -27.54 -15.60
CA LEU A 158 -14.96 -27.94 -14.39
C LEU A 158 -14.32 -27.38 -13.11
N ILE A 159 -12.98 -27.42 -13.01
CA ILE A 159 -12.24 -26.84 -11.88
C ILE A 159 -12.46 -25.34 -11.82
N ALA A 160 -12.30 -24.62 -12.94
CA ALA A 160 -12.49 -23.18 -13.00
C ALA A 160 -13.94 -22.77 -12.62
N GLU A 161 -14.94 -23.50 -13.09
CA GLU A 161 -16.34 -23.26 -12.72
C GLU A 161 -16.60 -23.50 -11.23
N ALA A 162 -15.99 -24.55 -10.65
CA ALA A 162 -16.10 -24.82 -9.21
C ALA A 162 -15.42 -23.73 -8.38
N GLU A 163 -14.28 -23.20 -8.83
CA GLU A 163 -13.59 -22.07 -8.18
C GLU A 163 -14.44 -20.80 -8.23
N VAL A 164 -15.03 -20.46 -9.38
CA VAL A 164 -15.92 -19.29 -9.50
C VAL A 164 -17.10 -19.43 -8.54
N LYS A 165 -17.80 -20.57 -8.54
CA LYS A 165 -18.92 -20.81 -7.60
C LYS A 165 -18.51 -20.68 -6.14
N LYS A 166 -17.31 -21.17 -5.79
CA LYS A 166 -16.76 -21.02 -4.43
C LYS A 166 -16.52 -19.54 -4.10
N THR A 167 -15.95 -18.77 -5.03
CA THR A 167 -15.72 -17.33 -4.81
C THR A 167 -17.03 -16.55 -4.70
N GLU A 168 -18.03 -16.84 -5.53
CA GLU A 168 -19.37 -16.23 -5.45
C GLU A 168 -19.99 -16.46 -4.09
N LYS A 169 -19.93 -17.70 -3.58
CA LYS A 169 -20.43 -18.05 -2.25
C LYS A 169 -19.72 -17.28 -1.14
N LEU A 170 -18.39 -17.12 -1.23
CA LEU A 170 -17.64 -16.34 -0.24
C LEU A 170 -18.01 -14.85 -0.28
N ILE A 171 -18.25 -14.29 -1.47
CA ILE A 171 -18.72 -12.91 -1.64
C ILE A 171 -20.11 -12.74 -1.03
N GLU A 172 -21.01 -13.70 -1.26
CA GLU A 172 -22.36 -13.69 -0.68
C GLU A 172 -22.32 -13.77 0.84
N GLU A 173 -21.54 -14.70 1.41
CA GLU A 173 -21.35 -14.83 2.86
C GLU A 173 -20.78 -13.54 3.47
N ALA A 174 -19.79 -12.90 2.81
CA ALA A 174 -19.24 -11.63 3.25
C ALA A 174 -20.27 -10.49 3.17
N ALA A 175 -21.10 -10.45 2.12
CA ALA A 175 -22.16 -9.46 1.97
C ALA A 175 -23.26 -9.62 3.03
N VAL A 176 -23.64 -10.86 3.36
CA VAL A 176 -24.58 -11.15 4.44
C VAL A 176 -24.01 -10.72 5.78
N ARG A 177 -22.77 -11.11 6.08
CA ARG A 177 -22.08 -10.70 7.32
C ARG A 177 -21.98 -9.17 7.44
N GLY A 178 -21.61 -8.49 6.36
CA GLY A 178 -21.53 -7.03 6.35
C GLY A 178 -22.90 -6.35 6.56
N LYS A 179 -24.00 -6.93 6.05
CA LYS A 179 -25.36 -6.45 6.34
C LYS A 179 -25.75 -6.66 7.80
N GLU A 180 -25.41 -7.81 8.38
CA GLU A 180 -25.66 -8.10 9.80
C GLU A 180 -24.86 -7.16 10.70
N GLU A 181 -23.57 -6.98 10.44
CA GLU A 181 -22.71 -6.05 11.18
C GLU A 181 -23.25 -4.62 11.15
N ARG A 182 -23.66 -4.12 9.97
CA ARG A 182 -24.29 -2.80 9.84
C ARG A 182 -25.55 -2.68 10.70
N LYS A 183 -26.45 -3.67 10.64
CA LYS A 183 -27.66 -3.68 11.48
C LYS A 183 -27.30 -3.65 12.97
N THR A 184 -26.28 -4.40 13.40
CA THR A 184 -25.86 -4.38 14.80
C THR A 184 -25.25 -3.04 15.22
N LEU A 185 -24.51 -2.37 14.34
CA LEU A 185 -23.96 -1.05 14.59
C LEU A 185 -25.06 0.01 14.67
N ASP A 186 -26.04 -0.03 13.76
CA ASP A 186 -27.19 0.88 13.78
C ASP A 186 -27.98 0.73 15.08
N LEU A 187 -28.26 -0.52 15.51
CA LEU A 187 -28.92 -0.80 16.79
C LEU A 187 -28.13 -0.28 17.99
N LYS A 188 -26.80 -0.45 18.00
CA LYS A 188 -25.94 0.08 19.07
C LYS A 188 -25.96 1.60 19.11
N ARG A 189 -25.82 2.26 17.95
CA ARG A 189 -25.87 3.71 17.82
C ARG A 189 -27.20 4.27 18.32
N ASP A 190 -28.31 3.66 17.92
CA ASP A 190 -29.65 4.10 18.32
C ASP A 190 -29.86 3.89 19.83
N HIS A 191 -29.33 2.79 20.40
CA HIS A 191 -29.34 2.57 21.84
C HIS A 191 -28.50 3.61 22.60
N GLU A 192 -27.28 3.89 22.16
CA GLU A 192 -26.40 4.92 22.75
C GLU A 192 -27.04 6.30 22.71
N LEU A 193 -27.63 6.69 21.57
CA LEU A 193 -28.40 7.93 21.43
C LEU A 193 -29.55 8.00 22.43
N ARG A 194 -30.29 6.90 22.62
CA ARG A 194 -31.39 6.84 23.59
C ARG A 194 -30.87 6.99 25.02
N VAL A 195 -29.81 6.29 25.38
CA VAL A 195 -29.18 6.39 26.71
C VAL A 195 -28.70 7.82 26.96
N GLU A 196 -28.07 8.47 25.98
CA GLU A 196 -27.57 9.82 26.11
C GLU A 196 -28.70 10.84 26.26
N ASN A 197 -29.78 10.69 25.48
CA ASN A 197 -30.99 11.51 25.63
C ASN A 197 -31.64 11.34 27.01
N GLU A 198 -31.71 10.10 27.52
CA GLU A 198 -32.22 9.81 28.86
C GLU A 198 -31.34 10.44 29.95
N LYS A 199 -30.01 10.36 29.83
CA LYS A 199 -29.06 11.04 30.74
C LYS A 199 -29.24 12.55 30.73
N HIS A 200 -29.28 13.17 29.56
CA HIS A 200 -29.46 14.61 29.42
C HIS A 200 -30.81 15.06 30.00
N ALA A 201 -31.87 14.27 29.83
CA ALA A 201 -33.17 14.53 30.44
C ALA A 201 -33.13 14.45 31.97
N LEU A 202 -32.42 13.46 32.53
CA LEU A 202 -32.23 13.34 33.98
C LEU A 202 -31.37 14.47 34.53
N GLU A 203 -30.31 14.87 33.85
CA GLU A 203 -29.45 15.99 34.26
C GLU A 203 -30.22 17.31 34.26
N LYS A 204 -31.03 17.56 33.23
CA LYS A 204 -31.93 18.72 33.20
C LYS A 204 -32.92 18.71 34.36
N LYS A 205 -33.49 17.56 34.72
CA LYS A 205 -34.37 17.43 35.90
C LYS A 205 -33.61 17.73 37.19
N ARG A 206 -32.42 17.15 37.38
CA ARG A 206 -31.58 17.41 38.56
C ARG A 206 -31.23 18.88 38.69
N MET A 207 -30.86 19.54 37.60
CA MET A 207 -30.59 20.98 37.58
C MET A 207 -31.82 21.80 37.98
N GLN A 208 -33.00 21.44 37.48
CA GLN A 208 -34.26 22.10 37.86
C GLN A 208 -34.61 21.90 39.33
N GLU A 209 -34.41 20.70 39.87
CA GLU A 209 -34.62 20.38 41.29
C GLU A 209 -33.61 21.12 42.18
N GLU A 210 -32.34 21.18 41.79
CA GLU A 210 -31.30 21.94 42.51
C GLU A 210 -31.60 23.45 42.48
N ASP A 211 -32.01 24.00 41.33
CA ASP A 211 -32.41 25.40 41.22
C ASP A 211 -33.64 25.72 42.08
N ALA A 212 -34.62 24.81 42.13
CA ALA A 212 -35.79 24.95 43.00
C ALA A 212 -35.38 24.94 44.49
N ALA A 213 -34.56 23.96 44.89
CA ALA A 213 -34.05 23.87 46.26
C ALA A 213 -33.23 25.11 46.66
N ARG A 214 -32.40 25.66 45.75
CA ARG A 214 -31.66 26.92 45.98
C ARG A 214 -32.61 28.10 46.13
N ARG A 215 -33.68 28.19 45.34
CA ARG A 215 -34.69 29.25 45.48
C ARG A 215 -35.40 29.17 46.81
N ASP A 216 -35.76 27.97 47.26
CA ASP A 216 -36.41 27.75 48.56
C ASP A 216 -35.48 28.14 49.71
N GLN A 217 -34.21 27.69 49.68
CA GLN A 217 -33.20 28.10 50.66
C GLN A 217 -32.99 29.62 50.69
N ASN A 218 -32.93 30.26 49.53
CA ASN A 218 -32.80 31.72 49.44
C ASN A 218 -34.03 32.43 50.01
N ARG A 219 -35.24 31.89 49.77
CA ARG A 219 -36.48 32.43 50.33
C ARG A 219 -36.48 32.34 51.86
N ASP A 220 -36.10 31.18 52.40
CA ASP A 220 -36.00 30.97 53.86
C ASP A 220 -34.97 31.92 54.49
N LEU A 221 -33.82 32.11 53.83
CA LEU A 221 -32.78 33.02 54.30
C LEU A 221 -33.23 34.48 54.31
N VAL A 222 -33.94 34.92 53.27
CA VAL A 222 -34.55 36.26 53.22
C VAL A 222 -35.58 36.42 54.34
N GLN A 223 -36.44 35.42 54.56
CA GLN A 223 -37.43 35.47 55.64
C GLN A 223 -36.76 35.58 57.03
N LEU A 224 -35.71 34.81 57.30
CA LEU A 224 -34.94 34.92 58.55
C LEU A 224 -34.29 36.29 58.73
N GLN A 225 -33.80 36.90 57.63
CA GLN A 225 -33.27 38.26 57.64
C GLN A 225 -34.35 39.30 57.94
N GLU A 226 -35.54 39.18 57.34
CA GLU A 226 -36.68 40.04 57.62
C GLU A 226 -37.12 39.93 59.09
N GLU A 227 -37.24 38.71 59.62
CA GLU A 227 -37.57 38.47 61.03
C GLU A 227 -36.49 39.01 61.98
N SER A 228 -35.21 38.94 61.60
CA SER A 228 -34.12 39.56 62.35
C SER A 228 -34.22 41.09 62.33
N ASN A 229 -34.49 41.68 61.17
CA ASN A 229 -34.64 43.13 61.02
C ASN A 229 -35.83 43.66 61.83
N ILE A 230 -36.97 42.95 61.84
CA ILE A 230 -38.13 43.30 62.67
C ILE A 230 -37.77 43.26 64.16
N ARG A 231 -37.01 42.26 64.61
CA ARG A 231 -36.54 42.18 66.01
C ARG A 231 -35.63 43.35 66.38
N ILE A 232 -34.69 43.71 65.51
CA ILE A 232 -33.80 44.86 65.71
C ILE A 232 -34.61 46.16 65.75
N GLU A 233 -35.59 46.33 64.86
CA GLU A 233 -36.44 47.52 64.82
C GLU A 233 -37.32 47.65 66.07
N ARG A 234 -37.90 46.55 66.58
CA ARG A 234 -38.64 46.55 67.85
C ARG A 234 -37.74 46.93 69.03
N ALA A 235 -36.56 46.33 69.14
CA ALA A 235 -35.60 46.66 70.19
C ALA A 235 -35.19 48.14 70.12
N ARG A 236 -35.00 48.69 68.90
CA ARG A 236 -34.72 50.11 68.70
C ARG A 236 -35.87 51.01 69.19
N ARG A 237 -37.12 50.68 68.86
CA ARG A 237 -38.30 51.44 69.33
C ARG A 237 -38.42 51.42 70.85
N GLU A 238 -38.23 50.27 71.49
CA GLU A 238 -38.22 50.15 72.96
C GLU A 238 -37.12 51.02 73.58
N THR A 239 -35.91 51.05 73.01
CA THR A 239 -34.84 51.93 73.50
C THR A 239 -35.13 53.42 73.29
N GLU A 240 -35.77 53.80 72.19
CA GLU A 240 -36.19 55.19 71.94
C GLU A 240 -37.29 55.64 72.92
N GLU A 241 -38.25 54.77 73.25
CA GLU A 241 -39.29 55.06 74.23
C GLU A 241 -38.71 55.28 75.64
N VAL A 242 -37.81 54.41 76.09
CA VAL A 242 -37.12 54.55 77.39
C VAL A 242 -36.28 55.83 77.44
N LEU A 243 -35.63 56.20 76.34
CA LEU A 243 -34.83 57.43 76.27
C LEU A 243 -35.72 58.68 76.37
N LYS A 244 -36.87 58.66 75.70
CA LYS A 244 -37.84 59.76 75.70
C LYS A 244 -38.48 59.95 77.07
N GLU A 245 -38.77 58.86 77.78
CA GLU A 245 -39.28 58.90 79.15
C GLU A 245 -38.24 59.48 80.12
N LYS A 246 -36.97 59.10 79.98
CA LYS A 246 -35.87 59.70 80.76
C LYS A 246 -35.65 61.18 80.46
N GLN A 247 -35.82 61.62 79.22
CA GLN A 247 -35.76 63.04 78.86
C GLN A 247 -36.89 63.84 79.51
N LEU A 248 -38.13 63.35 79.46
CA LEU A 248 -39.28 64.00 80.10
C LEU A 248 -39.11 64.11 81.63
N ALA A 249 -38.55 63.06 82.27
CA ALA A 249 -38.25 63.09 83.70
C ALA A 249 -37.15 64.11 84.06
N ALA A 250 -36.11 64.22 83.22
CA ALA A 250 -35.04 65.20 83.40
C ALA A 250 -35.54 66.65 83.23
N ASP A 251 -36.41 66.91 82.24
CA ASP A 251 -37.01 68.23 82.03
C ASP A 251 -37.93 68.64 83.19
N HIS A 252 -38.70 67.71 83.75
CA HIS A 252 -39.53 67.97 84.93
C HIS A 252 -38.70 68.32 86.17
N ALA A 253 -37.58 67.63 86.39
CA ALA A 253 -36.65 67.94 87.48
C ALA A 253 -36.02 69.33 87.33
N ARG A 254 -35.72 69.74 86.09
CA ARG A 254 -35.15 71.06 85.78
C ARG A 254 -36.14 72.20 86.05
N ALA A 255 -37.41 72.01 85.67
CA ALA A 255 -38.48 72.97 85.92
C ALA A 255 -38.75 73.20 87.42
N LEU A 256 -38.67 72.14 88.25
CA LEU A 256 -38.80 72.27 89.71
C LEU A 256 -37.64 73.06 90.34
N LEU A 257 -36.42 72.87 89.84
CA LEU A 257 -35.24 73.60 90.28
C LEU A 257 -35.34 75.10 89.95
N GLU A 258 -35.77 75.44 88.74
CA GLU A 258 -35.99 76.84 88.34
C GLU A 258 -37.07 77.52 89.17
N ARG A 259 -38.17 76.81 89.50
CA ARG A 259 -39.23 77.32 90.38
C ARG A 259 -38.73 77.59 91.82
N ASN A 260 -37.87 76.73 92.35
CA ASN A 260 -37.33 76.92 93.69
C ASN A 260 -36.34 78.10 93.73
N THR A 261 -35.48 78.24 92.72
CA THR A 261 -34.53 79.36 92.65
C THR A 261 -35.20 80.74 92.46
N THR A 262 -36.36 80.79 91.81
CA THR A 262 -37.13 82.03 91.64
C THR A 262 -37.84 82.46 92.91
N LEU A 263 -38.34 81.50 93.71
CA LEU A 263 -38.92 81.77 95.03
C LEU A 263 -37.86 82.25 96.03
N GLU A 264 -36.67 81.67 96.00
CA GLU A 264 -35.57 82.03 96.89
C GLU A 264 -35.02 83.44 96.58
N LYS A 265 -34.90 83.79 95.29
CA LYS A 265 -34.58 85.17 94.86
C LYS A 265 -35.64 86.19 95.31
N ALA A 266 -36.93 85.84 95.24
CA ALA A 266 -38.01 86.73 95.67
C ALA A 266 -38.01 86.97 97.20
N ALA A 267 -37.63 85.97 98.00
CA ALA A 267 -37.52 86.12 99.46
C ALA A 267 -36.37 87.06 99.85
N ILE A 268 -35.22 86.94 99.19
CA ILE A 268 -34.03 87.77 99.43
C ILE A 268 -34.29 89.25 99.07
N ASP A 269 -34.99 89.51 97.97
CA ASP A 269 -35.32 90.88 97.52
C ASP A 269 -36.29 91.60 98.47
N VAL A 270 -37.21 90.88 99.11
CA VAL A 270 -38.11 91.43 100.12
C VAL A 270 -37.35 91.74 101.41
N GLU A 271 -36.45 90.86 101.84
CA GLU A 271 -35.64 91.06 103.04
C GLU A 271 -34.67 92.25 102.89
N GLY A 272 -34.12 92.44 101.69
CA GLY A 272 -33.29 93.61 101.33
C GLY A 272 -34.04 94.94 101.45
N ARG A 273 -35.30 95.00 100.98
CA ARG A 273 -36.13 96.22 101.08
C ARG A 273 -36.48 96.58 102.52
N ILE A 274 -36.73 95.60 103.39
CA ILE A 274 -37.04 95.83 104.81
C ILE A 274 -35.83 96.38 105.57
N ARG A 275 -34.61 95.92 105.26
CA ARG A 275 -33.37 96.46 105.87
C ARG A 275 -33.10 97.89 105.44
N GLN A 276 -33.38 98.22 104.18
CA GLN A 276 -33.13 99.55 103.61
C GLN A 276 -34.09 100.63 104.16
N GLN A 277 -35.34 100.26 104.46
CA GLN A 277 -36.29 101.18 105.10
C GLN A 277 -35.96 101.49 106.56
N ARG A 278 -35.39 100.54 107.32
CA ARG A 278 -34.95 100.77 108.71
C ARG A 278 -33.75 101.71 108.80
N ALA A 279 -32.78 101.57 107.91
CA ALA A 279 -31.61 102.45 107.87
C ALA A 279 -31.97 103.91 107.52
N ASN A 280 -33.00 104.12 106.70
CA ASN A 280 -33.44 105.48 106.35
C ASN A 280 -34.19 106.19 107.49
N GLN A 281 -34.92 105.47 108.34
CA GLN A 281 -35.63 106.06 109.50
C GLN A 281 -34.67 106.51 110.61
N ASP A 282 -33.55 105.81 110.79
CA ASP A 282 -32.53 106.20 111.80
C ASP A 282 -31.77 107.47 111.40
N ILE A 283 -31.59 107.72 110.09
CA ILE A 283 -30.90 108.93 109.59
C ILE A 283 -31.80 110.18 109.72
N GLU A 284 -33.11 110.07 109.49
CA GLU A 284 -34.03 111.21 109.63
C GLU A 284 -34.21 111.65 111.09
N MET A 285 -34.24 110.71 112.05
CA MET A 285 -34.31 111.02 113.48
C MET A 285 -33.08 111.78 113.99
N ALA A 286 -31.89 111.42 113.48
CA ALA A 286 -30.65 112.12 113.81
C ALA A 286 -30.63 113.58 113.28
N GLN A 287 -31.18 113.82 112.08
CA GLN A 287 -31.29 115.16 111.51
C GLN A 287 -32.31 116.05 112.25
N LEU A 288 -33.37 115.46 112.81
CA LEU A 288 -34.39 116.21 113.57
C LEU A 288 -33.87 116.65 114.96
N GLN A 289 -33.08 115.81 115.63
CA GLN A 289 -32.48 116.15 116.94
C GLN A 289 -31.45 117.28 116.83
N GLN A 290 -30.64 117.29 115.76
CA GLN A 290 -29.67 118.37 115.51
C GLN A 290 -30.35 119.72 115.25
N ARG A 291 -31.56 119.73 114.65
CA ARG A 291 -32.36 120.96 114.45
C ARG A 291 -32.95 121.51 115.76
N LEU A 292 -33.40 120.64 116.66
CA LEU A 292 -33.99 121.04 117.94
C LEU A 292 -32.95 121.58 118.95
N GLU A 293 -31.72 121.07 118.94
CA GLU A 293 -30.65 121.61 119.78
C GLU A 293 -30.19 123.01 119.33
N ALA A 294 -30.17 123.27 118.01
CA ALA A 294 -29.78 124.57 117.47
C ALA A 294 -30.77 125.70 117.83
N ASP A 295 -32.07 125.39 117.89
CA ASP A 295 -33.10 126.39 118.23
C ASP A 295 -33.22 126.65 119.75
N ARG A 296 -32.85 125.70 120.61
CA ARG A 296 -32.82 125.88 122.07
C ARG A 296 -31.72 126.85 122.51
N VAL A 297 -30.58 126.87 121.81
CA VAL A 297 -29.48 127.82 122.07
C VAL A 297 -29.86 129.25 121.68
N LYS A 298 -30.57 129.44 120.55
CA LYS A 298 -31.09 130.76 120.14
C LYS A 298 -32.10 131.34 121.12
N LEU A 299 -32.95 130.51 121.72
CA LEU A 299 -33.94 130.95 122.72
C LEU A 299 -33.32 131.33 124.07
N MET A 300 -32.22 130.69 124.49
CA MET A 300 -31.52 131.06 125.74
C MET A 300 -30.69 132.33 125.60
N GLN A 301 -30.08 132.61 124.44
CA GLN A 301 -29.37 133.88 124.22
C GLN A 301 -30.30 135.09 124.12
N ALA A 302 -31.50 134.95 123.52
CA ALA A 302 -32.47 136.03 123.46
C ALA A 302 -33.13 136.34 124.82
N LEU A 303 -33.18 135.36 125.73
CA LEU A 303 -33.65 135.55 127.11
C LEU A 303 -32.57 136.11 128.03
N GLN A 304 -31.27 135.87 127.80
CA GLN A 304 -30.19 136.45 128.62
C GLN A 304 -29.82 137.90 128.25
N SER A 305 -30.33 138.41 127.12
CA SER A 305 -30.55 139.86 126.92
C SER A 305 -31.87 140.32 127.52
N THR A 306 -32.35 139.60 128.53
CA THR A 306 -32.92 140.18 129.72
C THR A 306 -32.25 141.50 130.05
N PHE A 307 -33.06 142.52 130.26
CA PHE A 307 -33.00 143.16 131.58
C PHE A 307 -31.74 143.96 131.93
N ASP A 308 -30.80 144.20 131.02
CA ASP A 308 -29.83 145.28 131.21
C ASP A 308 -30.45 146.66 130.94
N ASN A 309 -31.68 146.75 130.39
CA ASN A 309 -32.37 148.03 130.16
C ASN A 309 -33.83 148.09 130.63
N LEU A 310 -34.09 147.54 131.83
CA LEU A 310 -35.23 147.93 132.66
C LEU A 310 -34.68 148.50 133.98
N GLY A 311 -34.38 149.81 134.07
CA GLY A 311 -33.93 150.37 135.35
C GLY A 311 -33.30 151.78 135.41
N GLN A 312 -33.94 152.81 134.82
CA GLN A 312 -33.87 154.24 135.22
C GLN A 312 -34.92 154.97 134.34
N GLY A 313 -35.84 155.81 134.81
CA GLY A 313 -35.83 156.65 136.00
C GLY A 313 -35.74 158.12 135.54
N VAL A 314 -36.90 158.79 135.54
CA VAL A 314 -37.18 160.25 135.36
C VAL A 314 -35.98 161.20 135.51
N SER A 315 -35.68 161.97 134.45
CA SER A 315 -35.60 163.45 134.44
C SER A 315 -35.43 163.98 133.01
#